data_AF-A0A2I1D5I2-F1
#
_entry.id   AF-A0A2I1D5I2-F1
#
_cell.length_a   1.000
_cell.length_b   1.000
_cell.length_c   1.000
_cell.angle_alpha   90.00
_cell.angle_beta   90.00
_cell.angle_gamma   90.00
#
_symmetry.space_group_name_H-M   'P 1'
#
loop_
_entity.id
_entity.type
_entity.pdbx_description
1 polymer ?
#
loop_
_entity_poly.entity_id
_entity_poly.type
_entity_poly.pdbx_seq_one_letter_code
_entity_poly.pdbx_strand_id
1 'polypeptide(L)'
;MKFYPIIALFLAALPLGTHAICADGEVGIGTNTICQIGTPESGSQCSGAEGVIYANNCHYIATGSLQGYCHGGWPSGYNVKCSGDAPSRVTTTGGNFSNCYKISAGNWSKGPLQYVFVDYCCKRV
;
A
#
# COMPACT_ATOMS: atom_id res chain seq x y z
N MET A 1 31.36 -42.74 -30.54
CA MET A 1 30.55 -41.50 -30.57
C MET A 1 29.93 -41.32 -29.20
N LYS A 2 30.31 -40.28 -28.44
CA LYS A 2 29.80 -40.02 -27.08
C LYS A 2 28.78 -38.88 -27.15
N PHE A 3 27.55 -39.15 -26.70
CA PHE A 3 26.49 -38.16 -26.58
C PHE A 3 26.57 -37.51 -25.19
N TYR A 4 26.62 -36.18 -25.15
CA TYR A 4 26.45 -35.40 -23.91
C TYR A 4 25.04 -34.80 -23.90
N PRO A 5 24.21 -35.05 -22.88
CA PRO A 5 22.94 -34.33 -22.74
C PRO A 5 23.22 -33.00 -22.03
N ILE A 6 22.94 -31.89 -22.72
CA ILE A 6 22.90 -30.56 -22.11
C ILE A 6 21.59 -30.50 -21.31
N ILE A 7 21.71 -30.57 -19.98
CA ILE A 7 20.59 -30.33 -19.06
C ILE A 7 20.33 -28.82 -19.08
N ALA A 8 19.29 -28.40 -19.80
CA ALA A 8 18.77 -27.05 -19.73
C ALA A 8 18.06 -26.87 -18.38
N LEU A 9 18.75 -26.26 -17.43
CA LEU A 9 18.18 -25.86 -16.14
C LEU A 9 17.26 -24.66 -16.38
N PHE A 10 15.98 -24.92 -16.66
CA PHE A 10 14.94 -23.88 -16.60
C PHE A 10 14.86 -23.41 -15.14
N LEU A 11 15.45 -22.26 -14.83
CA LEU A 11 15.09 -21.52 -13.63
C LEU A 11 13.60 -21.16 -13.76
N ALA A 12 12.74 -21.97 -13.15
CA ALA A 12 11.40 -21.55 -12.81
C ALA A 12 11.54 -20.37 -11.85
N ALA A 13 11.54 -19.15 -12.39
CA ALA A 13 11.30 -17.96 -11.62
C ALA A 13 9.93 -18.15 -11.00
N LEU A 14 9.92 -18.56 -9.73
CA LEU A 14 8.71 -18.54 -8.91
C LEU A 14 8.12 -17.15 -9.08
N PRO A 15 6.88 -17.00 -9.56
CA PRO A 15 6.19 -15.73 -9.42
C PRO A 15 6.05 -15.55 -7.92
N LEU A 16 6.95 -14.76 -7.32
CA LEU A 16 6.66 -14.10 -6.07
C LEU A 16 5.42 -13.28 -6.39
N GLY A 17 4.25 -13.86 -6.16
CA GLY A 17 2.98 -13.21 -6.34
C GLY A 17 2.98 -12.02 -5.42
N THR A 18 3.43 -10.88 -5.92
CA THR A 18 3.09 -9.59 -5.37
C THR A 18 1.59 -9.52 -5.51
N HIS A 19 0.87 -9.98 -4.49
CA HIS A 19 -0.58 -9.91 -4.46
C HIS A 19 -0.95 -8.45 -4.67
N ALA A 20 -1.46 -8.10 -5.84
CA ALA A 20 -1.92 -6.74 -6.09
C ALA A 20 -3.23 -6.57 -5.29
N ILE A 21 -3.29 -5.53 -4.47
CA ILE A 21 -4.47 -5.24 -3.65
C ILE A 21 -5.53 -4.47 -4.43
N CYS A 22 -5.06 -3.66 -5.38
CA CYS A 22 -5.89 -2.97 -6.35
C CYS A 22 -5.57 -3.50 -7.75
N ALA A 23 -6.46 -3.27 -8.70
CA ALA A 23 -6.21 -3.67 -10.08
C ALA A 23 -5.01 -2.91 -10.68
N ASP A 24 -4.43 -3.44 -11.76
CA ASP A 24 -3.35 -2.76 -12.45
C ASP A 24 -3.77 -1.37 -12.94
N GLY A 25 -2.90 -0.39 -12.68
CA GLY A 25 -3.18 1.02 -12.97
C GLY A 25 -4.04 1.73 -11.92
N GLU A 26 -4.48 1.06 -10.87
CA GLU A 26 -5.13 1.68 -9.71
C GLU A 26 -4.12 2.01 -8.60
N VAL A 27 -4.55 2.86 -7.67
CA VAL A 27 -3.83 3.15 -6.41
C VAL A 27 -4.67 2.74 -5.22
N GLY A 28 -4.00 2.25 -4.19
CA GLY A 28 -4.61 1.96 -2.89
C GLY A 28 -4.58 3.16 -1.98
N ILE A 29 -5.61 3.32 -1.15
CA ILE A 29 -5.69 4.34 -0.11
C ILE A 29 -6.01 3.65 1.21
N GLY A 30 -5.27 4.02 2.24
CA GLY A 30 -5.53 3.53 3.59
C GLY A 30 -4.56 4.12 4.58
N THR A 31 -4.19 3.34 5.59
CA THR A 31 -3.37 3.81 6.70
C THR A 31 -2.12 2.97 6.91
N ASN A 32 -1.14 3.57 7.57
CA ASN A 32 0.03 2.88 8.09
C ASN A 32 0.17 3.15 9.59
N THR A 33 0.35 2.09 10.35
CA THR A 33 0.57 2.14 11.79
C THR A 33 1.88 1.44 12.11
N ILE A 34 2.73 2.14 12.87
CA ILE A 34 3.99 1.59 13.35
C ILE A 34 3.85 1.34 14.84
N CYS A 35 4.13 0.11 15.26
CA CYS A 35 4.15 -0.29 16.64
C CYS A 35 5.58 -0.41 17.14
N GLN A 36 5.84 0.00 18.37
CA GLN A 36 7.12 -0.19 19.03
C GLN A 36 7.01 -1.36 20.00
N ILE A 37 8.10 -2.12 20.13
CA ILE A 37 8.24 -3.10 21.20
C ILE A 37 8.44 -2.31 22.48
N GLY A 38 7.42 -2.29 23.34
CA GLY A 38 7.54 -1.68 24.66
C GLY A 38 8.26 -2.58 25.65
N THR A 39 8.38 -2.11 26.89
CA THR A 39 8.92 -2.94 27.98
C THR A 39 7.87 -3.97 28.43
N PRO A 40 8.27 -5.05 29.12
CA PRO A 40 7.34 -6.02 29.69
C PRO A 40 6.24 -5.41 30.57
N GLU A 41 6.50 -4.24 31.16
CA GLU A 41 5.58 -3.50 32.03
C GLU A 41 4.61 -2.58 31.27
N SER A 42 4.98 -2.11 30.08
CA SER A 42 4.23 -1.12 29.31
C SER A 42 3.54 -1.68 28.06
N GLY A 43 3.90 -2.89 27.62
CA GLY A 43 3.35 -3.53 26.43
C GLY A 43 3.72 -2.79 25.13
N SER A 44 3.39 -3.38 23.98
CA SER A 44 3.65 -2.75 22.68
C SER A 44 2.82 -1.48 22.50
N GLN A 45 3.46 -0.38 22.10
CA GLN A 45 2.78 0.88 21.84
C GLN A 45 2.69 1.13 20.34
N CYS A 46 1.48 1.25 19.79
CA CYS A 46 1.26 1.60 18.40
C CYS A 46 1.04 3.10 18.26
N SER A 47 1.86 3.74 17.42
CA SER A 47 1.76 5.16 17.13
C SER A 47 1.37 5.39 15.68
N GLY A 48 0.40 6.27 15.47
CA GLY A 48 0.01 6.75 14.16
C GLY A 48 -0.97 5.85 13.42
N ALA A 49 -1.87 6.48 12.67
CA ALA A 49 -2.61 5.90 11.56
C ALA A 49 -2.46 6.89 10.40
N GLU A 50 -1.22 7.07 9.94
CA GLU A 50 -0.91 8.05 8.91
C GLU A 50 -1.64 7.67 7.62
N GLY A 51 -2.21 8.65 6.94
CA GLY A 51 -2.83 8.44 5.64
C GLY A 51 -1.78 8.08 4.59
N VAL A 52 -2.02 7.06 3.78
CA VAL A 52 -1.05 6.60 2.77
C VAL A 52 -1.72 6.37 1.43
N ILE A 53 -1.01 6.77 0.37
CA ILE A 53 -1.27 6.38 -1.02
C ILE A 53 -0.30 5.24 -1.37
N TYR A 54 -0.86 4.11 -1.79
CA TYR A 54 -0.15 2.91 -2.19
C TYR A 54 -0.25 2.69 -3.70
N ALA A 55 0.78 2.12 -4.29
CA ALA A 55 0.66 1.48 -5.59
C ALA A 55 -0.21 0.21 -5.48
N ASN A 56 -0.67 -0.31 -6.62
CA ASN A 56 -1.45 -1.56 -6.70
C ASN A 56 -0.77 -2.76 -6.00
N ASN A 57 0.56 -2.77 -5.92
CA ASN A 57 1.36 -3.81 -5.25
C ASN A 57 1.77 -3.45 -3.80
N CYS A 58 1.03 -2.55 -3.14
CA CYS A 58 1.28 -2.09 -1.76
C CYS A 58 2.62 -1.33 -1.55
N HIS A 59 3.29 -0.89 -2.61
CA HIS A 59 4.43 0.03 -2.48
C HIS A 59 3.96 1.43 -2.03
N TYR A 60 4.77 2.10 -1.21
CA TYR A 60 4.47 3.48 -0.78
C TYR A 60 4.64 4.43 -1.95
N ILE A 61 3.63 5.26 -2.19
CA ILE A 61 3.73 6.40 -3.10
C ILE A 61 3.92 7.67 -2.28
N ALA A 62 3.05 7.91 -1.30
CA ALA A 62 3.13 9.08 -0.43
C ALA A 62 2.43 8.82 0.91
N THR A 63 2.83 9.57 1.93
CA THR A 63 2.25 9.54 3.28
C THR A 63 1.88 10.96 3.69
N GLY A 64 0.67 11.14 4.23
CA GLY A 64 0.22 12.39 4.82
C GLY A 64 0.75 12.54 6.25
N SER A 65 1.13 13.76 6.63
CA SER A 65 1.62 14.06 7.98
C SER A 65 0.53 14.10 9.06
N LEU A 66 -0.75 14.03 8.67
CA LEU A 66 -1.88 13.98 9.57
C LEU A 66 -2.45 12.56 9.66
N GLN A 67 -2.97 12.20 10.84
CA GLN A 67 -3.64 10.91 11.02
C GLN A 67 -4.90 10.83 10.16
N GLY A 68 -5.05 9.77 9.40
CA GLY A 68 -6.15 9.54 8.47
C GLY A 68 -5.89 10.11 7.07
N TYR A 69 -6.19 9.32 6.04
CA TYR A 69 -5.99 9.70 4.64
C TYR A 69 -6.88 10.86 4.17
N CYS A 70 -7.98 11.16 4.88
CA CYS A 70 -8.86 12.30 4.56
C CYS A 70 -8.46 13.62 5.22
N HIS A 71 -7.52 13.61 6.17
CA HIS A 71 -7.25 14.79 7.00
C HIS A 71 -6.18 15.72 6.40
N GLY A 72 -5.45 15.27 5.38
CA GLY A 72 -4.48 16.09 4.66
C GLY A 72 -3.04 15.89 5.12
N GLY A 73 -2.24 16.95 5.08
CA GLY A 73 -0.80 16.86 5.37
C GLY A 73 0.02 16.21 4.25
N TRP A 74 -0.53 16.16 3.03
CA TRP A 74 0.13 15.54 1.89
C TRP A 74 1.34 16.35 1.40
N PRO A 75 2.44 15.69 0.99
CA PRO A 75 3.54 16.37 0.32
C PRO A 75 3.09 17.07 -0.96
N SER A 76 3.86 18.06 -1.40
CA SER A 76 3.56 18.78 -2.65
C SER A 76 3.40 17.82 -3.84
N GLY A 77 2.36 18.03 -4.64
CA GLY A 77 2.00 17.16 -5.77
C GLY A 77 1.15 15.94 -5.40
N TYR A 78 0.81 15.76 -4.12
CA TYR A 78 -0.06 14.70 -3.65
C TYR A 78 -1.29 15.26 -2.93
N ASN A 79 -2.42 14.60 -3.10
CA ASN A 79 -3.64 14.95 -2.38
C ASN A 79 -4.61 13.76 -2.35
N VAL A 80 -5.35 13.63 -1.26
CA VAL A 80 -6.54 12.79 -1.21
C VAL A 80 -7.73 13.69 -0.85
N LYS A 81 -8.69 13.77 -1.76
CA LYS A 81 -9.95 14.46 -1.54
C LYS A 81 -11.00 13.45 -1.13
N CYS A 82 -11.64 13.67 0.00
CA CYS A 82 -12.72 12.81 0.49
C CYS A 82 -14.10 13.44 0.37
N SER A 83 -15.11 12.57 0.31
CA SER A 83 -16.53 12.89 0.46
C SER A 83 -17.01 12.22 1.74
N GLY A 84 -17.02 12.96 2.85
CA GLY A 84 -17.05 12.34 4.18
C GLY A 84 -15.73 11.62 4.45
N ASP A 85 -15.79 10.38 4.94
CA ASP A 85 -14.62 9.54 5.24
C ASP A 85 -14.16 8.64 4.08
N ALA A 86 -14.84 8.73 2.93
CA ALA A 86 -14.51 7.97 1.74
C ALA A 86 -13.66 8.81 0.78
N PRO A 87 -12.50 8.32 0.30
CA PRO A 87 -11.76 9.00 -0.74
C PRO A 87 -12.60 9.06 -2.02
N SER A 88 -12.57 10.19 -2.70
CA SER A 88 -13.31 10.44 -3.96
C SER A 88 -12.37 10.73 -5.12
N ARG A 89 -11.22 11.34 -4.84
CA ARG A 89 -10.17 11.63 -5.80
C ARG A 89 -8.81 11.59 -5.11
N VAL A 90 -7.83 11.08 -5.82
CA VAL A 90 -6.43 11.03 -5.40
C VAL A 90 -5.58 11.69 -6.48
N THR A 91 -4.69 12.57 -6.09
CA THR A 91 -3.72 13.21 -6.98
C THR A 91 -2.34 12.75 -6.57
N THR A 92 -1.53 12.39 -7.55
CA THR A 92 -0.12 12.06 -7.40
C THR A 92 0.68 12.75 -8.50
N THR A 93 2.01 12.75 -8.37
CA THR A 93 2.91 13.20 -9.44
C THR A 93 2.80 12.38 -10.72
N GLY A 94 2.34 11.12 -10.64
CA GLY A 94 2.14 10.21 -11.79
C GLY A 94 0.75 10.29 -12.44
N GLY A 95 -0.15 11.12 -11.91
CA GLY A 95 -1.50 11.30 -12.44
C GLY A 95 -2.59 11.37 -11.38
N ASN A 96 -3.83 11.45 -11.86
CA ASN A 96 -5.03 11.55 -11.03
C ASN A 96 -5.82 10.25 -11.06
N PHE A 97 -6.49 9.97 -9.93
CA PHE A 97 -7.31 8.80 -9.73
C PHE A 97 -8.65 9.21 -9.13
N SER A 98 -9.73 8.51 -9.49
CA SER A 98 -11.10 8.75 -9.02
C SER A 98 -11.88 7.44 -8.96
N ASN A 99 -13.21 7.51 -8.80
CA ASN A 99 -14.10 6.35 -8.74
C ASN A 99 -13.61 5.32 -7.70
N CYS A 100 -13.22 5.84 -6.53
CA CYS A 100 -12.69 5.01 -5.46
C CYS A 100 -13.79 4.08 -4.93
N TYR A 101 -13.42 2.82 -4.71
CA TYR A 101 -14.31 1.81 -4.17
C TYR A 101 -13.68 1.14 -2.97
N LYS A 102 -14.51 0.81 -1.99
CA LYS A 102 -14.07 0.15 -0.76
C LYS A 102 -13.71 -1.30 -1.09
N ILE A 103 -12.62 -1.77 -0.52
CA ILE A 103 -12.23 -3.18 -0.57
C ILE A 103 -12.44 -3.82 0.80
N SER A 104 -12.51 -5.16 0.83
CA SER A 104 -12.39 -5.88 2.10
C SER A 104 -10.96 -5.70 2.57
N ALA A 105 -10.76 -4.86 3.60
CA ALA A 105 -9.47 -4.34 4.05
C ALA A 105 -8.33 -5.33 3.81
N GLY A 106 -7.43 -4.98 2.88
CA GLY A 106 -6.29 -5.83 2.63
C GLY A 106 -5.17 -5.44 3.59
N ASN A 107 -4.80 -6.40 4.42
CA ASN A 107 -3.82 -6.20 5.49
C ASN A 107 -2.47 -6.72 5.03
N TRP A 108 -1.45 -5.87 5.13
CA TRP A 108 -0.08 -6.22 4.82
C TRP A 108 0.81 -5.93 6.02
N SER A 109 1.69 -6.87 6.34
CA SER A 109 2.79 -6.61 7.26
C SER A 109 4.03 -6.35 6.40
N LYS A 110 4.59 -5.14 6.50
CA LYS A 110 5.89 -4.83 5.87
C LYS A 110 7.08 -5.13 6.77
N GLY A 111 6.81 -5.63 7.98
CA GLY A 111 7.80 -5.97 8.98
C GLY A 111 7.13 -6.27 10.32
N PRO A 112 7.90 -6.74 11.31
CA PRO A 112 7.38 -7.25 12.58
C PRO A 112 6.57 -6.21 13.39
N LEU A 113 6.66 -4.93 13.01
CA LEU A 113 6.17 -3.78 13.75
C LEU A 113 5.40 -2.78 12.88
N GLN A 114 5.19 -3.08 11.60
CA GLN A 114 4.53 -2.18 10.67
C GLN A 114 3.28 -2.83 10.07
N TYR A 115 2.15 -2.20 10.32
CA TYR A 115 0.83 -2.65 9.87
C TYR A 115 0.30 -1.70 8.80
N VAL A 116 0.07 -2.26 7.63
CA VAL A 116 -0.47 -1.56 6.46
C VAL A 116 -1.90 -2.01 6.25
N PHE A 117 -2.79 -1.03 6.21
CA PHE A 117 -4.20 -1.22 5.91
C PHE A 117 -4.52 -0.48 4.63
N VAL A 118 -5.10 -1.17 3.65
CA VAL A 118 -5.66 -0.52 2.45
C VAL A 118 -7.17 -0.72 2.47
N ASP A 119 -7.88 0.39 2.50
CA ASP A 119 -9.34 0.44 2.68
C ASP A 119 -10.06 0.66 1.34
N TYR A 120 -9.41 1.36 0.40
CA TYR A 120 -9.99 1.72 -0.89
C TYR A 120 -8.99 1.54 -2.03
N CYS A 121 -9.53 1.28 -3.23
CA CYS A 121 -8.79 1.35 -4.48
C CYS A 121 -9.42 2.44 -5.37
N CYS A 122 -8.60 3.24 -6.05
CA CYS A 122 -9.02 4.32 -6.93
C CYS A 122 -8.48 4.13 -8.35
N LYS A 123 -9.36 4.32 -9.33
CA LYS A 123 -9.09 4.12 -10.76
C LYS A 123 -8.38 5.32 -11.37
N ARG A 124 -7.46 5.07 -12.29
CA ARG A 124 -6.83 6.14 -13.08
C ARG A 124 -7.86 6.88 -13.93
N VAL A 125 -7.66 8.20 -14.05
CA VAL A 125 -8.46 9.12 -14.90
C VAL A 125 -7.63 9.58 -16.08
#